data_AF-A0A673AGJ0-F1
#
_entry.id   AF-A0A673AGJ0-F1
#
_cell.length_a   1.000
_cell.length_b   1.000
_cell.length_c   1.000
_cell.angle_alpha   90.00
_cell.angle_beta   90.00
_cell.angle_gamma   90.00
#
_symmetry.space_group_name_H-M   'P 1'
#
loop_
_entity.id
_entity.type
_entity.pdbx_description
1 polymer ?
#
loop_
_entity_poly.entity_id
_entity_poly.type
_entity_poly.pdbx_seq_one_letter_code
_entity_poly.pdbx_strand_id
1 'polypeptide(L)'
;AESHKIYRQKLEELTNLQATCSNAISKQRKCLKDLGYSLNKCAKTCDAKDLKLITDIQTQVKDKENVFFDMEAYLPKKNGLYLNLVLGNVNVTLLSNQAKFAYKDEYEKFKLYMTIILMFGAITCLFFLNCRVTDEIFNFLLVWYYCTLTIRESILMSNGSRIKGWWVSHHYVSTFLSGVMLTCTDDGVMLFLCSLGFVQFLQYYYQSGCLYRLRALGERNQLDLTVEGFQSWMWRGLTFLLPFLFFGHFWQLYNSVTLFHLAGHEDCKEWQVFMLALTFLVLFLGNFLTTLKVVHQKIQKNKEKVQKTD
;
A
#
# COMPACT_ATOMS: atom_id res chain seq x y z
N ALA A 1 -33.54 28.35 -6.09
CA ALA A 1 -33.41 28.27 -7.57
C ALA A 1 -32.15 28.97 -8.07
N GLU A 2 -31.89 30.21 -7.67
CA GLU A 2 -30.73 31.00 -8.15
C GLU A 2 -29.37 30.41 -7.75
N SER A 3 -29.19 30.02 -6.48
CA SER A 3 -27.95 29.40 -6.00
C SER A 3 -27.59 28.10 -6.74
N HIS A 4 -28.59 27.35 -7.22
CA HIS A 4 -28.37 26.14 -8.01
C HIS A 4 -27.90 26.45 -9.44
N LYS A 5 -28.42 27.53 -10.06
CA LYS A 5 -27.93 27.99 -11.37
C LYS A 5 -26.47 28.43 -11.28
N ILE A 6 -26.14 29.21 -10.26
CA ILE A 6 -24.76 29.66 -10.00
C ILE A 6 -23.84 28.45 -9.77
N TYR A 7 -24.28 27.47 -8.98
CA TYR A 7 -23.53 26.23 -8.76
C TYR A 7 -23.25 25.49 -10.09
N ARG A 8 -24.26 25.29 -10.93
CA ARG A 8 -24.12 24.61 -12.23
C ARG A 8 -23.14 25.34 -13.14
N GLN A 9 -23.24 26.67 -13.22
CA GLN A 9 -22.32 27.48 -14.01
C GLN A 9 -20.87 27.34 -13.51
N LYS A 10 -20.65 27.41 -12.18
CA LYS A 10 -19.32 27.23 -11.59
C LYS A 10 -18.74 25.85 -11.83
N LEU A 11 -19.58 24.80 -11.84
CA LEU A 11 -19.16 23.45 -12.16
C LEU A 11 -18.68 23.31 -13.62
N GLU A 12 -19.39 23.94 -14.56
CA GLU A 12 -19.02 23.96 -15.98
C GLU A 12 -17.73 24.75 -16.23
N GLU A 13 -17.60 25.94 -15.62
CA GLU A 13 -16.37 26.74 -15.63
C GLU A 13 -15.17 25.93 -15.10
N LEU A 14 -15.34 25.23 -13.98
CA LEU A 14 -14.32 24.39 -13.38
C LEU A 14 -13.92 23.22 -14.30
N THR A 15 -14.90 22.56 -14.93
CA THR A 15 -14.64 21.46 -15.86
C THR A 15 -13.85 21.91 -17.09
N ASN A 16 -14.19 23.08 -17.64
CA ASN A 16 -13.48 23.68 -18.77
C ASN A 16 -12.04 24.08 -18.41
N LEU A 17 -11.84 24.65 -17.21
CA LEU A 17 -10.50 24.97 -16.69
C LEU A 17 -9.67 23.71 -16.49
N GLN A 18 -10.24 22.63 -15.95
CA GLN A 18 -9.56 21.35 -15.78
C GLN A 18 -9.07 20.78 -17.11
N ALA A 19 -9.92 20.78 -18.13
CA ALA A 19 -9.55 20.32 -19.47
C ALA A 19 -8.43 21.18 -20.08
N THR A 20 -8.51 22.50 -19.93
CA THR A 20 -7.52 23.45 -20.44
C THR A 20 -6.16 23.24 -19.77
N CYS A 21 -6.12 23.15 -18.43
CA CYS A 21 -4.91 22.90 -17.66
C CYS A 21 -4.30 21.53 -17.99
N SER A 22 -5.12 20.47 -18.06
CA SER A 22 -4.64 19.12 -18.41
C SER A 22 -4.00 19.08 -19.80
N ASN A 23 -4.64 19.74 -20.79
CA ASN A 23 -4.10 19.84 -22.14
C ASN A 23 -2.81 20.66 -22.21
N ALA A 24 -2.72 21.76 -21.45
CA ALA A 24 -1.52 22.59 -21.39
C ALA A 24 -0.33 21.83 -20.79
N ILE A 25 -0.54 21.13 -19.68
CA ILE A 25 0.49 20.31 -19.03
C ILE A 25 0.94 19.17 -19.94
N SER A 26 0.02 18.47 -20.60
CA SER A 26 0.34 17.41 -21.56
C SER A 26 1.22 17.90 -22.71
N LYS A 27 0.88 19.07 -23.30
CA LYS A 27 1.70 19.71 -24.34
C LYS A 27 3.09 20.10 -23.84
N GLN A 28 3.17 20.73 -22.66
CA GLN A 28 4.45 21.14 -22.07
C GLN A 28 5.33 19.94 -21.72
N ARG A 29 4.78 18.84 -21.18
CA ARG A 29 5.51 17.59 -20.94
C ARG A 29 6.08 16.98 -22.21
N LYS A 30 5.29 16.96 -23.30
CA LYS A 30 5.79 16.48 -24.59
C LYS A 30 6.98 17.31 -25.07
N CYS A 31 6.87 18.64 -24.98
CA CYS A 31 7.96 19.55 -25.33
C CYS A 31 9.21 19.34 -24.45
N LEU A 32 9.05 19.19 -23.13
CA LEU A 32 10.17 18.90 -22.22
C LEU A 32 10.84 17.55 -22.52
N LYS A 33 10.06 16.53 -22.89
CA LYS A 33 10.59 15.21 -23.27
C LYS A 33 11.40 15.29 -24.58
N ASP A 34 10.89 16.01 -25.57
CA ASP A 34 11.57 16.22 -26.85
C ASP A 34 12.86 17.05 -26.66
N LEU A 35 12.81 18.05 -25.78
CA LEU A 35 13.98 18.84 -25.36
C LEU A 35 15.00 17.96 -24.65
N GLY A 36 14.58 17.11 -23.71
CA GLY A 36 15.45 16.17 -23.00
C GLY A 36 16.15 15.18 -23.94
N TYR A 37 15.45 14.67 -24.95
CA TYR A 37 16.04 13.82 -25.99
C TYR A 37 17.09 14.58 -26.82
N SER A 38 16.78 15.81 -27.22
CA SER A 38 17.68 16.66 -28.00
C SER A 38 18.94 17.04 -27.20
N LEU A 39 18.79 17.36 -25.91
CA LEU A 39 19.90 17.63 -24.99
C LEU A 39 20.78 16.40 -24.79
N ASN A 40 20.20 15.21 -24.61
CA ASN A 40 20.98 13.96 -24.50
C ASN A 40 21.73 13.62 -25.80
N LYS A 41 21.18 13.95 -26.97
CA LYS A 41 21.87 13.79 -28.24
C LYS A 41 23.05 14.78 -28.35
N CYS A 42 22.84 16.03 -27.96
CA CYS A 42 23.87 17.08 -27.97
C CYS A 42 25.01 16.79 -26.98
N ALA A 43 24.68 16.26 -25.81
CA ALA A 43 25.65 15.89 -24.77
C ALA A 43 26.70 14.87 -25.23
N LYS A 44 26.37 14.03 -26.24
CA LYS A 44 27.30 13.04 -26.80
C LYS A 44 28.35 13.62 -27.74
N THR A 45 28.14 14.86 -28.20
CA THR A 45 28.96 15.50 -29.25
C THR A 45 29.64 16.79 -28.79
N CYS A 46 29.48 17.17 -27.52
CA CYS A 46 29.84 18.49 -26.99
C CYS A 46 31.04 18.48 -26.03
N ASP A 47 31.70 19.63 -25.92
CA ASP A 47 32.91 19.86 -25.13
C ASP A 47 32.62 20.12 -23.63
N ALA A 48 33.63 20.12 -22.76
CA ALA A 48 33.45 20.13 -21.30
C ALA A 48 32.68 21.35 -20.73
N LYS A 49 32.68 22.49 -21.42
CA LYS A 49 31.89 23.70 -21.05
C LYS A 49 30.41 23.55 -21.41
N ASP A 50 30.12 22.98 -22.58
CA ASP A 50 28.76 22.74 -23.05
C ASP A 50 28.06 21.67 -22.21
N LEU A 51 28.82 20.70 -21.69
CA LEU A 51 28.32 19.67 -20.77
C LEU A 51 27.74 20.27 -19.47
N LYS A 52 28.38 21.32 -18.94
CA LYS A 52 27.88 22.03 -17.75
C LYS A 52 26.57 22.76 -18.04
N LEU A 53 26.47 23.41 -19.21
CA LEU A 53 25.25 24.10 -19.63
C LEU A 53 24.09 23.12 -19.84
N ILE A 54 24.35 21.97 -20.46
CA ILE A 54 23.36 20.90 -20.64
C ILE A 54 22.87 20.37 -19.29
N THR A 55 23.76 20.20 -18.31
CA THR A 55 23.40 19.73 -16.96
C THR A 55 22.53 20.74 -16.20
N ASP A 56 22.81 22.04 -16.35
CA ASP A 56 21.98 23.10 -15.78
C ASP A 56 20.58 23.11 -16.40
N ILE A 57 20.49 23.03 -17.73
CA ILE A 57 19.20 22.95 -18.43
C ILE A 57 18.42 21.68 -18.02
N GLN A 58 19.09 20.54 -17.86
CA GLN A 58 18.44 19.31 -17.37
C GLN A 58 17.89 19.46 -15.95
N THR A 59 18.57 20.23 -15.10
CA THR A 59 18.12 20.52 -13.73
C THR A 59 16.88 21.43 -13.76
N GLN A 60 16.89 22.49 -14.58
CA GLN A 60 15.71 23.35 -14.78
C GLN A 60 14.51 22.60 -15.38
N VAL A 61 14.75 21.64 -16.29
CA VAL A 61 13.70 20.74 -16.82
C VAL A 61 13.08 19.93 -15.68
N LYS A 62 13.92 19.36 -14.80
CA LYS A 62 13.46 18.57 -13.65
C LYS A 62 12.68 19.40 -12.63
N ASP A 63 13.08 20.64 -12.38
CA ASP A 63 12.34 21.55 -11.49
C ASP A 63 10.96 21.90 -12.08
N LYS A 64 10.87 22.14 -13.38
CA LYS A 64 9.58 22.34 -14.06
C LYS A 64 8.69 21.09 -14.03
N GLU A 65 9.28 19.89 -14.15
CA GLU A 65 8.53 18.63 -13.99
C GLU A 65 7.94 18.47 -12.58
N ASN A 66 8.65 18.91 -11.53
CA ASN A 66 8.13 18.92 -10.17
C ASN A 66 6.94 19.87 -10.02
N VAL A 67 7.02 21.07 -10.60
CA VAL A 67 5.90 22.02 -10.61
C VAL A 67 4.67 21.44 -11.32
N PHE A 68 4.87 20.76 -12.46
CA PHE A 68 3.76 20.08 -13.15
C PHE A 68 3.19 18.94 -12.33
N PHE A 69 4.01 18.20 -11.59
CA PHE A 69 3.55 17.16 -10.69
C PHE A 69 2.61 17.70 -9.60
N ASP A 70 2.95 18.85 -9.02
CA ASP A 70 2.12 19.52 -8.01
C ASP A 70 0.82 20.06 -8.62
N MET A 71 0.87 20.67 -9.81
CA MET A 71 -0.32 21.12 -10.54
C MET A 71 -1.27 19.95 -10.87
N GLU A 72 -0.73 18.82 -11.32
CA GLU A 72 -1.49 17.61 -11.62
C GLU A 72 -2.15 16.98 -10.39
N ALA A 73 -1.66 17.26 -9.18
CA ALA A 73 -2.26 16.75 -7.95
C ALA A 73 -3.70 17.27 -7.72
N TYR A 74 -4.11 18.34 -8.41
CA TYR A 74 -5.43 18.96 -8.33
C TYR A 74 -6.26 18.76 -9.60
N LEU A 75 -5.73 18.06 -10.60
CA LEU A 75 -6.41 17.78 -11.85
C LEU A 75 -6.89 16.33 -11.90
N PRO A 76 -8.01 16.05 -12.62
CA PRO A 76 -8.43 14.69 -12.95
C PRO A 76 -7.28 13.81 -13.43
N LYS A 77 -6.97 12.75 -12.68
CA LYS A 77 -5.97 11.76 -13.08
C LYS A 77 -6.65 10.55 -13.72
N LYS A 78 -5.94 9.94 -14.68
CA LYS A 78 -6.35 8.64 -15.21
C LYS A 78 -6.17 7.59 -14.13
N ASN A 79 -7.19 6.76 -13.96
CA ASN A 79 -7.16 5.62 -13.06
C ASN A 79 -6.02 4.65 -13.45
N GLY A 80 -5.36 4.06 -12.46
CA GLY A 80 -4.47 2.92 -12.71
C GLY A 80 -5.25 1.71 -13.24
N LEU A 81 -4.55 0.72 -13.81
CA LEU A 81 -5.16 -0.46 -14.46
C LEU A 81 -6.20 -1.16 -13.56
N TYR A 82 -5.85 -1.44 -12.30
CA TYR A 82 -6.77 -2.09 -11.35
C TYR A 82 -8.03 -1.27 -11.08
N LEU A 83 -7.86 0.04 -10.83
CA LEU A 83 -8.99 0.90 -10.51
C LEU A 83 -9.92 1.10 -11.73
N ASN A 84 -9.34 1.17 -12.93
CA ASN A 84 -10.10 1.22 -14.18
C ASN A 84 -10.83 -0.11 -14.45
N LEU A 85 -10.24 -1.25 -14.08
CA LEU A 85 -10.90 -2.55 -14.19
C LEU A 85 -12.11 -2.66 -13.24
N VAL A 86 -11.99 -2.16 -12.01
CA VAL A 86 -13.04 -2.29 -10.98
C VAL A 86 -14.12 -1.20 -11.09
N LEU A 87 -13.74 0.06 -11.32
CA LEU A 87 -14.66 1.20 -11.32
C LEU A 87 -14.98 1.73 -12.72
N GLY A 88 -14.31 1.22 -13.76
CA GLY A 88 -14.38 1.77 -15.11
C GLY A 88 -13.71 3.14 -15.21
N ASN A 89 -14.10 3.89 -16.25
CA ASN A 89 -13.53 5.20 -16.58
C ASN A 89 -14.12 6.35 -15.73
N VAL A 90 -14.43 6.09 -14.46
CA VAL A 90 -14.96 7.08 -13.51
C VAL A 90 -13.81 7.82 -12.84
N ASN A 91 -13.84 9.16 -12.87
CA ASN A 91 -12.81 9.97 -12.22
C ASN A 91 -13.00 9.97 -10.69
N VAL A 92 -12.05 9.37 -9.96
CA VAL A 92 -12.05 9.35 -8.47
C VAL A 92 -11.18 10.45 -7.86
N THR A 93 -10.79 11.46 -8.65
CA THR A 93 -9.90 12.52 -8.18
C THR A 93 -10.63 13.43 -7.20
N LEU A 94 -10.11 13.51 -5.99
CA LEU A 94 -10.50 14.41 -4.92
C LEU A 94 -9.78 15.76 -5.13
N LEU A 95 -10.54 16.76 -5.57
CA LEU A 95 -9.99 18.05 -6.00
C LEU A 95 -9.47 18.92 -4.86
N SER A 96 -10.02 18.76 -3.64
CA SER A 96 -9.62 19.56 -2.48
C SER A 96 -8.77 18.75 -1.50
N ASN A 97 -7.81 19.41 -0.86
CA ASN A 97 -7.03 18.80 0.22
C ASN A 97 -7.95 18.34 1.37
N GLN A 98 -9.00 19.10 1.67
CA GLN A 98 -10.00 18.71 2.67
C GLN A 98 -10.70 17.39 2.30
N ALA A 99 -11.10 17.20 1.04
CA ALA A 99 -11.71 15.95 0.59
C ALA A 99 -10.72 14.77 0.65
N LYS A 100 -9.44 15.00 0.31
CA LYS A 100 -8.38 13.98 0.46
C LYS A 100 -8.20 13.57 1.91
N PHE A 101 -8.16 14.53 2.85
CA PHE A 101 -8.06 14.23 4.28
C PHE A 101 -9.29 13.53 4.83
N ALA A 102 -10.50 13.99 4.47
CA ALA A 102 -11.75 13.36 4.88
C ALA A 102 -11.84 11.91 4.37
N TYR A 103 -11.47 11.65 3.11
CA TYR A 103 -11.45 10.29 2.58
C TYR A 103 -10.43 9.41 3.31
N LYS A 104 -9.24 9.94 3.61
CA LYS A 104 -8.22 9.23 4.40
C LYS A 104 -8.74 8.89 5.80
N ASP A 105 -9.40 9.83 6.47
CA ASP A 105 -10.01 9.63 7.79
C ASP A 105 -11.08 8.52 7.75
N GLU A 106 -11.98 8.54 6.77
CA GLU A 106 -12.98 7.49 6.59
C GLU A 106 -12.38 6.12 6.22
N TYR A 107 -11.24 6.10 5.54
CA TYR A 107 -10.47 4.87 5.30
C TYR A 107 -9.83 4.32 6.58
N GLU A 108 -9.24 5.17 7.42
CA GLU A 108 -8.68 4.74 8.71
C GLU A 108 -9.76 4.26 9.69
N LYS A 109 -10.89 4.98 9.78
CA LYS A 109 -12.07 4.53 10.56
C LYS A 109 -12.58 3.19 10.09
N PHE A 110 -12.75 3.01 8.77
CA PHE A 110 -13.17 1.73 8.20
C PHE A 110 -12.23 0.59 8.59
N LYS A 111 -10.92 0.81 8.50
CA LYS A 111 -9.92 -0.19 8.94
C LYS A 111 -10.10 -0.54 10.41
N LEU A 112 -10.25 0.46 11.28
CA LEU A 112 -10.43 0.25 12.71
C LEU A 112 -11.70 -0.55 13.02
N TYR A 113 -12.85 -0.11 12.52
CA TYR A 113 -14.13 -0.80 12.72
C TYR A 113 -14.08 -2.24 12.22
N MET A 114 -13.56 -2.46 11.02
CA MET A 114 -13.48 -3.81 10.46
C MET A 114 -12.46 -4.68 11.20
N THR A 115 -11.36 -4.11 11.68
CA THR A 115 -10.40 -4.86 12.52
C THR A 115 -11.07 -5.34 13.80
N ILE A 116 -11.86 -4.48 14.46
CA ILE A 116 -12.60 -4.85 15.67
C ILE A 116 -13.61 -5.97 15.37
N ILE A 117 -14.39 -5.82 14.29
CA ILE A 117 -15.37 -6.84 13.86
C ILE A 117 -14.67 -8.18 13.55
N LEU A 118 -13.58 -8.16 12.78
CA LEU A 118 -12.82 -9.36 12.43
C LEU A 118 -12.17 -10.01 13.66
N MET A 119 -11.70 -9.22 14.62
CA MET A 119 -11.14 -9.75 15.87
C MET A 119 -12.20 -10.50 16.68
N PHE A 120 -13.40 -9.92 16.87
CA PHE A 120 -14.50 -10.60 17.55
C PHE A 120 -15.03 -11.80 16.76
N GLY A 121 -15.13 -11.66 15.43
CA GLY A 121 -15.51 -12.75 14.53
C GLY A 121 -14.58 -13.95 14.67
N ALA A 122 -13.27 -13.71 14.69
CA ALA A 122 -12.29 -14.78 14.81
C ALA A 122 -12.32 -15.47 16.19
N ILE A 123 -12.48 -14.72 17.28
CA ILE A 123 -12.66 -15.29 18.62
C ILE A 123 -13.92 -16.17 18.66
N THR A 124 -14.99 -15.72 18.00
CA THR A 124 -16.26 -16.45 17.93
C THR A 124 -16.09 -17.77 17.16
N CYS A 125 -15.44 -17.74 16.00
CA CYS A 125 -15.16 -18.94 15.20
C CYS A 125 -14.27 -19.93 15.97
N LEU A 126 -13.22 -19.44 16.65
CA LEU A 126 -12.23 -20.30 17.30
C LEU A 126 -12.73 -20.97 18.59
N PHE A 127 -13.55 -20.28 19.39
CA PHE A 127 -13.90 -20.74 20.74
C PHE A 127 -15.38 -21.06 20.95
N PHE A 128 -16.28 -20.49 20.16
CA PHE A 128 -17.72 -20.52 20.46
C PHE A 128 -18.56 -21.22 19.39
N LEU A 129 -18.18 -21.13 18.12
CA LEU A 129 -18.94 -21.66 16.99
C LEU A 129 -18.03 -22.47 16.05
N ASN A 130 -17.80 -23.74 16.38
CA ASN A 130 -17.16 -24.72 15.48
C ASN A 130 -18.13 -25.19 14.38
N CYS A 131 -18.77 -24.23 13.70
CA CYS A 131 -19.73 -24.48 12.64
C CYS A 131 -19.12 -24.03 11.32
N ARG A 132 -19.08 -24.94 10.34
CA ARG A 132 -18.58 -24.67 8.98
C ARG A 132 -19.17 -23.39 8.36
N VAL A 133 -20.46 -23.15 8.56
CA VAL A 133 -21.14 -21.95 8.04
C VAL A 133 -20.56 -20.67 8.64
N THR A 134 -20.21 -20.67 9.93
CA THR A 134 -19.62 -19.51 10.60
C THR A 134 -18.22 -19.22 10.07
N ASP A 135 -17.42 -20.26 9.83
CA ASP A 135 -16.09 -20.15 9.23
C ASP A 135 -16.15 -19.62 7.79
N GLU A 136 -17.10 -20.10 6.98
CA GLU A 136 -17.32 -19.63 5.61
C GLU A 136 -17.76 -18.15 5.60
N ILE A 137 -18.67 -17.75 6.49
CA ILE A 137 -19.08 -16.35 6.65
C ILE A 137 -17.89 -15.47 7.05
N PHE A 138 -17.04 -15.94 7.96
CA PHE A 138 -15.86 -15.21 8.40
C PHE A 138 -14.82 -15.06 7.26
N ASN A 139 -14.54 -16.14 6.52
CA ASN A 139 -13.64 -16.10 5.37
C ASN A 139 -14.18 -15.20 4.25
N PHE A 140 -15.49 -15.24 3.99
CA PHE A 140 -16.14 -14.32 3.06
C PHE A 140 -15.98 -12.85 3.49
N LEU A 141 -16.16 -12.56 4.79
CA LEU A 141 -15.95 -11.23 5.35
C LEU A 141 -14.49 -10.76 5.18
N LEU A 142 -13.50 -11.66 5.35
CA LEU A 142 -12.09 -11.36 5.10
C LEU A 142 -11.82 -11.02 3.62
N VAL A 143 -12.35 -11.81 2.68
CA VAL A 143 -12.23 -11.53 1.25
C VAL A 143 -12.83 -10.16 0.93
N TRP A 144 -14.04 -9.89 1.41
CA TRP A 144 -14.71 -8.61 1.21
C TRP A 144 -13.91 -7.44 1.80
N TYR A 145 -13.35 -7.61 2.99
CA TYR A 145 -12.53 -6.61 3.66
C TYR A 145 -11.29 -6.26 2.85
N TYR A 146 -10.50 -7.26 2.43
CA TYR A 146 -9.28 -7.02 1.68
C TYR A 146 -9.56 -6.46 0.27
N CYS A 147 -10.60 -6.92 -0.41
CA CYS A 147 -11.07 -6.31 -1.66
C CYS A 147 -11.44 -4.82 -1.47
N THR A 148 -12.11 -4.49 -0.37
CA THR A 148 -12.48 -3.10 -0.08
C THR A 148 -11.23 -2.25 0.20
N LEU A 149 -10.24 -2.80 0.90
CA LEU A 149 -8.96 -2.11 1.13
C LEU A 149 -8.22 -1.84 -0.17
N THR A 150 -8.10 -2.81 -1.07
CA THR A 150 -7.38 -2.62 -2.34
C THR A 150 -8.02 -1.52 -3.20
N ILE A 151 -9.36 -1.41 -3.19
CA ILE A 151 -10.07 -0.33 -3.87
C ILE A 151 -9.80 1.02 -3.19
N ARG A 152 -9.99 1.12 -1.87
CA ARG A 152 -9.79 2.37 -1.12
C ARG A 152 -8.35 2.88 -1.21
N GLU A 153 -7.37 1.99 -1.15
CA GLU A 153 -5.96 2.34 -1.30
C GLU A 153 -5.60 2.76 -2.72
N SER A 154 -6.20 2.12 -3.73
CA SER A 154 -6.05 2.55 -5.13
C SER A 154 -6.58 3.96 -5.36
N ILE A 155 -7.69 4.33 -4.71
CA ILE A 155 -8.22 5.70 -4.70
C ILE A 155 -7.25 6.65 -3.99
N LEU A 156 -6.73 6.28 -2.82
CA LEU A 156 -5.73 7.08 -2.10
C LEU A 156 -4.46 7.31 -2.92
N MET A 157 -3.92 6.28 -3.57
CA MET A 157 -2.74 6.37 -4.43
C MET A 157 -2.99 7.28 -5.63
N SER A 158 -4.15 7.15 -6.28
CA SER A 158 -4.55 8.02 -7.40
C SER A 158 -4.63 9.49 -6.97
N ASN A 159 -4.91 9.75 -5.68
CA ASN A 159 -5.01 11.08 -5.09
C ASN A 159 -3.72 11.60 -4.43
N GLY A 160 -2.59 10.93 -4.64
CA GLY A 160 -1.26 11.39 -4.19
C GLY A 160 -0.76 10.77 -2.89
N SER A 161 -1.48 9.79 -2.31
CA SER A 161 -0.98 9.04 -1.16
C SER A 161 0.24 8.20 -1.53
N ARG A 162 1.33 8.32 -0.76
CA ARG A 162 2.58 7.57 -0.95
C ARG A 162 2.56 6.25 -0.20
N ILE A 163 1.64 5.37 -0.56
CA ILE A 163 1.60 4.01 -0.02
C ILE A 163 2.72 3.19 -0.68
N LYS A 164 3.57 2.53 0.13
CA LYS A 164 4.68 1.73 -0.43
C LYS A 164 4.12 0.49 -1.14
N GLY A 165 4.68 0.18 -2.31
CA GLY A 165 4.19 -0.88 -3.19
C GLY A 165 4.02 -2.24 -2.53
N TRP A 166 4.91 -2.64 -1.61
CA TRP A 166 4.75 -3.93 -0.91
C TRP A 166 3.44 -4.03 -0.12
N TRP A 167 3.00 -2.96 0.55
CA TRP A 167 1.77 -3.00 1.34
C TRP A 167 0.54 -3.19 0.46
N VAL A 168 0.52 -2.46 -0.66
CA VAL A 168 -0.50 -2.59 -1.69
C VAL A 168 -0.52 -4.02 -2.23
N SER A 169 0.64 -4.55 -2.61
CA SER A 169 0.79 -5.95 -3.06
C SER A 169 0.34 -6.95 -1.99
N HIS A 170 0.67 -6.71 -0.71
CA HIS A 170 0.28 -7.56 0.39
C HIS A 170 -1.24 -7.66 0.51
N HIS A 171 -1.98 -6.56 0.34
CA HIS A 171 -3.44 -6.60 0.35
C HIS A 171 -4.01 -7.50 -0.76
N TYR A 172 -3.46 -7.42 -1.97
CA TYR A 172 -3.87 -8.32 -3.06
C TYR A 172 -3.55 -9.80 -2.75
N VAL A 173 -2.37 -10.06 -2.19
CA VAL A 173 -1.97 -11.41 -1.78
C VAL A 173 -2.86 -11.93 -0.65
N SER A 174 -3.26 -11.08 0.30
CA SER A 174 -4.20 -11.42 1.36
C SER A 174 -5.62 -11.68 0.85
N THR A 175 -6.11 -10.91 -0.13
CA THR A 175 -7.39 -11.20 -0.81
C THR A 175 -7.36 -12.60 -1.43
N PHE A 176 -6.28 -12.93 -2.16
CA PHE A 176 -6.12 -14.24 -2.76
C PHE A 176 -6.07 -15.35 -1.70
N LEU A 177 -5.28 -15.15 -0.63
CA LEU A 177 -5.19 -16.08 0.49
C LEU A 177 -6.57 -16.40 1.08
N SER A 178 -7.33 -15.38 1.48
CA SER A 178 -8.68 -15.54 2.03
C SER A 178 -9.63 -16.20 1.04
N GLY A 179 -9.47 -15.93 -0.26
CA GLY A 179 -10.27 -16.55 -1.31
C GLY A 179 -10.00 -18.05 -1.45
N VAL A 180 -8.73 -18.46 -1.42
CA VAL A 180 -8.35 -19.88 -1.43
C VAL A 180 -8.84 -20.59 -0.18
N MET A 181 -8.73 -19.95 1.00
CA MET A 181 -9.27 -20.49 2.25
C MET A 181 -10.79 -20.73 2.19
N LEU A 182 -11.54 -19.79 1.58
CA LEU A 182 -12.99 -19.92 1.40
C LEU A 182 -13.38 -21.12 0.51
N THR A 183 -12.52 -21.53 -0.42
CA THR A 183 -12.79 -22.65 -1.34
C THR A 183 -12.38 -24.02 -0.80
N CYS A 184 -11.84 -24.10 0.42
CA CYS A 184 -11.46 -25.38 1.03
C CYS A 184 -12.71 -26.11 1.54
N THR A 185 -12.92 -27.35 1.11
CA THR A 185 -14.17 -28.11 1.37
C THR A 185 -14.04 -29.21 2.43
N ASP A 186 -12.81 -29.58 2.81
CA ASP A 186 -12.52 -30.62 3.80
C ASP A 186 -12.60 -30.04 5.22
N ASP A 187 -13.49 -30.60 6.05
CA ASP A 187 -13.77 -30.13 7.41
C ASP A 187 -12.56 -30.25 8.36
N GLY A 188 -11.70 -31.27 8.19
CA GLY A 188 -10.51 -31.46 9.02
C GLY A 188 -9.38 -30.49 8.66
N VAL A 189 -9.24 -30.19 7.37
CA VAL A 189 -8.31 -29.19 6.85
C VAL A 189 -8.81 -27.78 7.13
N MET A 190 -10.13 -27.54 7.08
CA MET A 190 -10.77 -26.24 7.34
C MET A 190 -10.42 -25.68 8.71
N LEU A 191 -10.56 -26.45 9.80
CA LEU A 191 -10.28 -25.93 11.15
C LEU A 191 -8.81 -25.51 11.31
N PHE A 192 -7.90 -26.31 10.74
CA PHE A 192 -6.47 -25.99 10.69
C PHE A 192 -6.22 -24.73 9.86
N LEU A 193 -6.80 -24.63 8.66
CA LEU A 193 -6.66 -23.47 7.79
C LEU A 193 -7.30 -22.21 8.38
N CYS A 194 -8.46 -22.29 9.02
CA CYS A 194 -9.11 -21.18 9.73
C CYS A 194 -8.23 -20.66 10.86
N SER A 195 -7.64 -21.58 11.64
CA SER A 195 -6.68 -21.22 12.70
C SER A 195 -5.43 -20.54 12.11
N LEU A 196 -4.93 -21.01 10.97
CA LEU A 196 -3.82 -20.38 10.24
C LEU A 196 -4.19 -18.99 9.72
N GLY A 197 -5.38 -18.81 9.14
CA GLY A 197 -5.85 -17.51 8.65
C GLY A 197 -6.07 -16.50 9.77
N PHE A 198 -6.56 -16.95 10.93
CA PHE A 198 -6.65 -16.10 12.12
C PHE A 198 -5.28 -15.62 12.58
N VAL A 199 -4.32 -16.54 12.76
CA VAL A 199 -2.96 -16.18 13.16
C VAL A 199 -2.32 -15.27 12.11
N GLN A 200 -2.55 -15.53 10.82
CA GLN A 200 -2.06 -14.70 9.73
C GLN A 200 -2.66 -13.29 9.74
N PHE A 201 -3.95 -13.14 10.03
CA PHE A 201 -4.61 -11.84 10.18
C PHE A 201 -3.99 -11.03 11.32
N LEU A 202 -3.83 -11.65 12.50
CA LEU A 202 -3.21 -11.00 13.66
C LEU A 202 -1.75 -10.62 13.36
N GLN A 203 -1.01 -11.52 12.71
CA GLN A 203 0.38 -11.26 12.32
C GLN A 203 0.48 -10.12 11.34
N TYR A 204 -0.36 -10.09 10.31
CA TYR A 204 -0.42 -8.99 9.36
C TYR A 204 -0.70 -7.66 10.06
N TYR A 205 -1.71 -7.61 10.94
CA TYR A 205 -2.08 -6.38 11.64
C TYR A 205 -0.94 -5.90 12.55
N TYR A 206 -0.37 -6.82 13.33
CA TYR A 206 0.77 -6.55 14.18
C TYR A 206 1.97 -6.06 13.36
N GLN A 207 2.37 -6.78 12.30
CA GLN A 207 3.51 -6.44 11.45
C GLN A 207 3.32 -5.09 10.74
N SER A 208 2.12 -4.80 10.27
CA SER A 208 1.76 -3.53 9.63
C SER A 208 1.89 -2.36 10.59
N GLY A 209 1.32 -2.48 11.79
CA GLY A 209 1.47 -1.47 12.84
C GLY A 209 2.93 -1.30 13.27
N CYS A 210 3.67 -2.40 13.37
CA CYS A 210 5.08 -2.36 13.73
C CYS A 210 5.93 -1.65 12.68
N LEU A 211 5.82 -2.05 11.41
CA LEU A 211 6.61 -1.51 10.32
C LEU A 211 6.22 -0.06 9.98
N TYR A 212 4.96 0.32 10.23
CA TYR A 212 4.56 1.72 10.25
C TYR A 212 5.32 2.52 11.33
N ARG A 213 5.38 2.03 12.58
CA ARG A 213 6.17 2.69 13.64
C ARG A 213 7.66 2.76 13.30
N LEU A 214 8.24 1.67 12.79
CA LEU A 214 9.64 1.64 12.34
C LEU A 214 9.93 2.74 11.31
N ARG A 215 8.97 2.98 10.42
CA ARG A 215 9.05 4.01 9.38
C ARG A 215 8.86 5.41 9.94
N ALA A 216 7.88 5.65 10.80
CA ALA A 216 7.67 6.95 11.46
C ALA A 216 8.89 7.35 12.32
N LEU A 217 9.55 6.38 12.96
CA LEU A 217 10.83 6.59 13.66
C LEU A 217 12.02 6.81 12.71
N GLY A 218 11.86 6.55 11.41
CA GLY A 218 12.88 6.70 10.35
C GLY A 218 12.72 7.97 9.51
N GLU A 219 11.49 8.33 9.17
CA GLU A 219 11.07 9.49 8.36
C GLU A 219 10.33 10.49 9.26
N ARG A 220 11.01 11.57 9.72
CA ARG A 220 10.34 12.72 10.36
C ARG A 220 9.84 13.65 9.25
N ASN A 221 8.64 13.42 8.73
CA ASN A 221 7.94 14.42 7.90
C ASN A 221 6.70 14.91 8.64
N GLN A 222 6.50 16.23 8.68
CA GLN A 222 5.52 16.96 9.50
C GLN A 222 4.02 16.66 9.23
N LEU A 223 3.68 15.72 8.34
CA LEU A 223 2.30 15.33 8.04
C LEU A 223 1.90 13.95 8.63
N ASP A 224 2.79 13.30 9.38
CA ASP A 224 2.51 12.08 10.14
C ASP A 224 2.36 12.39 11.65
N LEU A 225 1.27 13.06 12.02
CA LEU A 225 0.73 13.09 13.38
C LEU A 225 -0.75 12.73 13.22
N THR A 226 -1.18 11.54 13.63
CA THR A 226 -1.44 11.20 15.03
C THR A 226 -0.89 9.82 15.40
N VAL A 227 -0.03 9.78 16.43
CA VAL A 227 0.16 8.56 17.21
C VAL A 227 -0.62 8.77 18.49
N GLU A 228 -1.72 8.04 18.61
CA GLU A 228 -2.41 7.82 19.89
C GLU A 228 -1.42 7.33 20.94
N GLY A 229 -1.62 7.79 22.16
CA GLY A 229 -0.64 7.80 23.25
C GLY A 229 0.17 6.52 23.42
N PHE A 230 1.51 6.69 23.46
CA PHE A 230 2.43 5.69 23.98
C PHE A 230 3.53 6.37 24.79
N GLN A 231 3.73 5.85 26.00
CA GLN A 231 4.63 6.32 27.06
C GLN A 231 6.07 6.57 26.59
N SER A 232 6.72 7.57 27.20
CA SER A 232 8.09 8.02 26.93
C SER A 232 9.19 6.96 27.10
N TRP A 233 8.93 5.85 27.80
CA TRP A 233 9.86 4.73 27.94
C TRP A 233 10.06 3.90 26.65
N MET A 234 9.11 3.98 25.70
CA MET A 234 9.22 3.30 24.40
C MET A 234 10.21 3.94 23.42
N TRP A 235 10.98 4.95 23.85
CA TRP A 235 12.00 5.64 23.06
C TRP A 235 13.22 4.78 22.67
N ARG A 236 13.31 3.52 23.14
CA ARG A 236 14.25 2.50 22.63
C ARG A 236 13.62 1.50 21.61
N GLY A 237 12.42 1.81 21.10
CA GLY A 237 11.48 0.87 20.46
C GLY A 237 11.81 0.24 19.10
N LEU A 238 12.97 0.50 18.47
CA LEU A 238 13.35 -0.17 17.22
C LEU A 238 13.90 -1.58 17.49
N THR A 239 14.90 -1.69 18.36
CA THR A 239 15.53 -2.98 18.71
C THR A 239 14.57 -3.91 19.45
N PHE A 240 13.66 -3.36 20.26
CA PHE A 240 12.64 -4.15 20.93
C PHE A 240 11.66 -4.80 19.94
N LEU A 241 11.34 -4.13 18.85
CA LEU A 241 10.28 -4.56 17.95
C LEU A 241 10.73 -5.57 16.89
N LEU A 242 11.99 -5.49 16.48
CA LEU A 242 12.54 -6.33 15.43
C LEU A 242 12.48 -7.84 15.76
N PRO A 243 12.81 -8.31 16.97
CA PRO A 243 12.69 -9.73 17.33
C PRO A 243 11.28 -10.29 17.10
N PHE A 244 10.25 -9.58 17.55
CA PHE A 244 8.86 -10.00 17.34
C PHE A 244 8.45 -9.98 15.86
N LEU A 245 8.97 -9.00 15.11
CA LEU A 245 8.70 -8.90 13.68
C LEU A 245 9.32 -10.06 12.91
N PHE A 246 10.59 -10.37 13.18
CA PHE A 246 11.27 -11.53 12.59
C PHE A 246 10.65 -12.84 13.02
N PHE A 247 10.23 -12.97 14.28
CA PHE A 247 9.48 -14.14 14.74
C PHE A 247 8.21 -14.35 13.92
N GLY A 248 7.41 -13.29 13.68
CA GLY A 248 6.24 -13.37 12.81
C GLY A 248 6.58 -13.78 11.37
N HIS A 249 7.69 -13.29 10.81
CA HIS A 249 8.14 -13.69 9.48
C HIS A 249 8.54 -15.17 9.44
N PHE A 250 9.33 -15.65 10.40
CA PHE A 250 9.71 -17.05 10.47
C PHE A 250 8.51 -17.97 10.74
N TRP A 251 7.50 -17.49 11.46
CA TRP A 251 6.22 -18.21 11.57
C TRP A 251 5.52 -18.34 10.22
N GLN A 252 5.48 -17.29 9.40
CA GLN A 252 4.95 -17.36 8.03
C GLN A 252 5.70 -18.39 7.18
N LEU A 253 7.04 -18.42 7.30
CA LEU A 253 7.87 -19.44 6.63
C LEU A 253 7.57 -20.86 7.15
N TYR A 254 7.43 -21.02 8.47
CA TYR A 254 7.08 -22.30 9.07
C TYR A 254 5.73 -22.83 8.54
N ASN A 255 4.71 -21.98 8.46
CA ASN A 255 3.43 -22.37 7.87
C ASN A 255 3.56 -22.73 6.40
N SER A 256 4.32 -21.96 5.62
CA SER A 256 4.59 -22.28 4.21
C SER A 256 5.23 -23.67 4.05
N VAL A 257 6.30 -23.95 4.81
CA VAL A 257 7.00 -25.25 4.76
C VAL A 257 6.08 -26.38 5.21
N THR A 258 5.32 -26.19 6.29
CA THR A 258 4.36 -27.19 6.80
C THR A 258 3.28 -27.50 5.77
N LEU A 259 2.73 -26.47 5.11
CA LEU A 259 1.73 -26.63 4.05
C LEU A 259 2.32 -27.28 2.79
N PHE A 260 3.58 -27.01 2.43
CA PHE A 260 4.24 -27.72 1.32
C PHE A 260 4.45 -29.21 1.63
N HIS A 261 4.82 -29.55 2.87
CA HIS A 261 4.89 -30.95 3.30
C HIS A 261 3.52 -31.62 3.24
N LEU A 262 2.46 -30.93 3.70
CA LEU A 262 1.10 -31.44 3.64
C LEU A 262 0.61 -31.62 2.20
N ALA A 263 0.90 -30.66 1.31
CA ALA A 263 0.56 -30.72 -0.11
C ALA A 263 1.29 -31.85 -0.87
N GLY A 264 2.41 -32.35 -0.34
CA GLY A 264 3.16 -33.47 -0.90
C GLY A 264 2.70 -34.84 -0.39
N HIS A 265 1.76 -34.90 0.55
CA HIS A 265 1.24 -36.15 1.10
C HIS A 265 0.27 -36.83 0.11
N GLU A 266 0.34 -38.16 -0.04
CA GLU A 266 -0.46 -38.90 -1.05
C GLU A 266 -1.99 -38.75 -0.85
N ASP A 267 -2.41 -38.46 0.39
CA ASP A 267 -3.82 -38.24 0.76
C ASP A 267 -4.31 -36.80 0.46
N CYS A 268 -3.40 -35.84 0.22
CA CYS A 268 -3.76 -34.45 -0.01
C CYS A 268 -3.97 -34.19 -1.51
N LYS A 269 -5.24 -34.22 -1.96
CA LYS A 269 -5.62 -33.92 -3.36
C LYS A 269 -6.04 -32.45 -3.58
N GLU A 270 -6.10 -31.66 -2.52
CA GLU A 270 -6.60 -30.29 -2.53
C GLU A 270 -5.51 -29.31 -2.99
N TRP A 271 -5.68 -28.73 -4.18
CA TRP A 271 -4.78 -27.72 -4.76
C TRP A 271 -4.68 -26.45 -3.88
N GLN A 272 -5.69 -26.21 -3.06
CA GLN A 272 -5.80 -25.10 -2.11
C GLN A 272 -4.61 -25.11 -1.15
N VAL A 273 -4.21 -26.28 -0.63
CA VAL A 273 -3.10 -26.41 0.33
C VAL A 273 -1.78 -25.96 -0.30
N PHE A 274 -1.53 -26.35 -1.55
CA PHE A 274 -0.36 -25.91 -2.31
C PHE A 274 -0.37 -24.39 -2.55
N MET A 275 -1.51 -23.82 -2.94
CA MET A 275 -1.62 -22.38 -3.18
C MET A 275 -1.48 -21.57 -1.89
N LEU A 276 -1.98 -22.08 -0.76
CA LEU A 276 -1.76 -21.47 0.55
C LEU A 276 -0.27 -21.49 0.91
N ALA A 277 0.41 -22.62 0.71
CA ALA A 277 1.86 -22.75 0.93
C ALA A 277 2.66 -21.71 0.14
N LEU A 278 2.36 -21.55 -1.15
CA LEU A 278 2.97 -20.55 -2.03
C LEU A 278 2.67 -19.12 -1.56
N THR A 279 1.44 -18.85 -1.15
CA THR A 279 1.00 -17.53 -0.70
C THR A 279 1.71 -17.13 0.59
N PHE A 280 1.83 -18.04 1.56
CA PHE A 280 2.61 -17.81 2.78
C PHE A 280 4.09 -17.57 2.49
N LEU A 281 4.67 -18.24 1.49
CA LEU A 281 6.05 -17.99 1.07
C LEU A 281 6.24 -16.57 0.52
N VAL A 282 5.31 -16.12 -0.34
CA VAL A 282 5.33 -14.75 -0.90
C VAL A 282 5.20 -13.71 0.21
N LEU A 283 4.28 -13.92 1.15
CA LEU A 283 4.08 -13.04 2.31
C LEU A 283 5.36 -12.99 3.17
N PHE A 284 5.96 -14.14 3.49
CA PHE A 284 7.24 -14.20 4.19
C PHE A 284 8.32 -13.40 3.48
N LEU A 285 8.57 -13.68 2.19
CA LEU A 285 9.64 -13.04 1.44
C LEU A 285 9.47 -11.52 1.41
N GLY A 286 8.28 -11.03 1.07
CA GLY A 286 8.09 -9.58 0.98
C GLY A 286 8.09 -8.88 2.34
N ASN A 287 7.53 -9.49 3.39
CA ASN A 287 7.57 -8.92 4.74
C ASN A 287 8.99 -8.89 5.31
N PHE A 288 9.75 -9.97 5.10
CA PHE A 288 11.15 -10.10 5.51
C PHE A 288 12.04 -9.10 4.76
N LEU A 289 11.97 -9.06 3.42
CA LEU A 289 12.76 -8.14 2.60
C LEU A 289 12.43 -6.67 2.89
N THR A 290 11.15 -6.34 3.10
CA THR A 290 10.74 -4.98 3.46
C THR A 290 11.29 -4.58 4.82
N THR A 291 11.27 -5.50 5.79
CA THR A 291 11.88 -5.29 7.11
C THR A 291 13.38 -5.06 6.99
N LEU A 292 14.09 -5.93 6.27
CA LEU A 292 15.52 -5.77 6.03
C LEU A 292 15.87 -4.43 5.38
N LYS A 293 15.08 -4.01 4.38
CA LYS A 293 15.27 -2.70 3.73
C LYS A 293 15.14 -1.55 4.72
N VAL A 294 14.13 -1.56 5.59
CA VAL A 294 13.94 -0.52 6.61
C VAL A 294 15.09 -0.51 7.63
N VAL A 295 15.53 -1.69 8.07
CA VAL A 295 16.68 -1.83 8.99
C VAL A 295 17.96 -1.31 8.33
N HIS A 296 18.22 -1.70 7.07
CA HIS A 296 19.41 -1.28 6.32
C HIS A 296 19.45 0.24 6.15
N GLN A 297 18.34 0.86 5.71
CA GLN A 297 18.22 2.31 5.58
C GLN A 297 18.49 3.03 6.90
N LYS A 298 18.06 2.45 8.02
CA LYS A 298 18.29 3.03 9.34
C LYS A 298 19.76 2.92 9.77
N ILE A 299 20.41 1.78 9.53
CA ILE A 299 21.83 1.58 9.84
C ILE A 299 22.68 2.57 9.05
N GLN A 300 22.41 2.75 7.75
CA GLN A 300 23.09 3.74 6.92
C GLN A 300 22.90 5.17 7.47
N LYS A 301 21.66 5.58 7.75
CA LYS A 301 21.37 6.92 8.30
C LYS A 301 22.02 7.16 9.66
N ASN A 302 22.16 6.14 10.50
CA ASN A 302 22.86 6.25 11.77
C ASN A 302 24.38 6.39 11.56
N LYS A 303 24.98 5.65 10.63
CA LYS A 303 26.40 5.79 10.27
C LYS A 303 26.72 7.21 9.77
N GLU A 304 25.88 7.75 8.87
CA GLU A 304 26.02 9.12 8.36
C GLU A 304 25.90 10.21 9.44
N LYS A 305 25.08 9.97 10.47
CA LYS A 305 24.96 10.90 11.61
C LYS A 305 26.21 10.90 12.48
N VAL A 306 26.75 9.72 12.80
CA VAL A 306 27.98 9.60 13.58
C VAL A 306 29.13 10.32 12.85
N GLN A 307 29.26 10.08 11.54
CA GLN A 307 30.31 10.67 10.70
C GLN A 307 30.18 12.18 10.45
N LYS A 308 29.05 12.82 10.77
CA LYS A 308 28.86 14.27 10.73
C LYS A 308 29.08 14.96 12.08
N THR A 309 29.22 14.17 13.14
CA THR A 309 29.41 14.66 14.52
C THR A 309 30.88 14.53 14.97
N ASP A 310 31.69 13.84 14.15
CA ASP A 310 33.16 13.78 14.21
C ASP A 310 33.76 14.78 13.20
#